data_AF-A0A2D4H0A2-F1
#
_entry.id   AF-A0A2D4H0A2-F1
#
_cell.length_a   1.000
_cell.length_b   1.000
_cell.length_c   1.000
_cell.angle_alpha   90.00
_cell.angle_beta   90.00
_cell.angle_gamma   90.00
#
_symmetry.space_group_name_H-M   'P 1'
#
loop_
_entity.id
_entity.type
_entity.pdbx_description
1 polymer ?
#
loop_
_entity_poly.entity_id
_entity_poly.type
_entity_poly.pdbx_seq_one_letter_code
_entity_poly.pdbx_strand_id
1 'polypeptide(L)'
;KRFMFCSDPFFTQGNSFHGTGGRGTKLAQMRFSLKVLNPVVSLSDDAVNVDLCDQGAIHQLLGILKFTTTNYKDSALVMEIQSDILLILSTLCESNIHRKELFGWEGVDTLIPFMKIDDKNFYSGLGHNRLLFCALDCLWCCVMSCTILEDYFLEKEGLFTLLDLLLLNQKNVCNLILGILVEFCDNPKTVSHINVWRGKKDQTAANLLINLWRQEEEEMGVKHDKAGRIVDTKKPLVGQFQKTQEVIPMPASCPTIAVMDVAENMRAKIYCLICKLGFENLPGLCARDFVTLAIIRRYLDFKVGEIWDEVCAELKKEKFRPVTPDQEALQLITEALENVGKIVVSLQTEMLESQQFQELQEEEKCYGKIHSLHKQKEIVNKSWENFLARTSNYEALKKAKRLREKSIENSRPKIKHYSATFHPTDIKGLNTTVASGRLVTVESTPSELIGGPLADTDLALKKLPIRGGALKKFEGVKVIDSFKKSSVTVK
;
A
#
# COMPACT_ATOMS: atom_id res chain seq x y z
N LYS A 1 30.19 46.82 -2.45
CA LYS A 1 28.76 46.49 -2.18
C LYS A 1 28.65 45.03 -1.68
N ARG A 2 29.24 44.72 -0.51
CA ARG A 2 29.36 43.35 0.04
C ARG A 2 28.78 43.24 1.46
N PHE A 3 27.92 44.19 1.87
CA PHE A 3 27.63 44.48 3.27
C PHE A 3 26.29 43.94 3.82
N MET A 4 25.34 43.46 3.01
CA MET A 4 24.04 43.00 3.55
C MET A 4 23.94 41.49 3.81
N PHE A 5 24.68 40.65 3.09
CA PHE A 5 24.50 39.19 3.12
C PHE A 5 25.84 38.44 3.23
N CYS A 6 26.63 38.76 4.26
CA CYS A 6 27.92 38.11 4.50
C CYS A 6 27.84 37.04 5.61
N SER A 7 28.38 35.85 5.30
CA SER A 7 28.55 34.72 6.23
C SER A 7 29.64 34.97 7.29
N ASP A 8 30.55 35.91 7.06
CA ASP A 8 31.62 36.23 8.01
C ASP A 8 31.07 36.90 9.29
N PRO A 9 31.77 36.72 10.44
CA PRO A 9 31.46 37.44 11.67
C PRO A 9 31.77 38.93 11.49
N PHE A 10 30.72 39.69 11.17
CA PHE A 10 30.82 41.14 11.07
C PHE A 10 30.78 41.75 12.49
N PHE A 11 31.95 42.17 12.98
CA PHE A 11 32.10 42.94 14.22
C PHE A 11 31.83 44.43 13.93
N THR A 12 30.57 44.83 13.84
CA THR A 12 30.22 46.25 14.06
C THR A 12 29.54 46.40 15.40
N GLN A 13 30.14 47.24 16.24
CA GLN A 13 29.51 47.81 17.44
C GLN A 13 28.35 48.71 17.02
N GLY A 14 27.19 48.11 16.75
CA GLY A 14 25.91 48.80 16.77
C GLY A 14 25.41 48.83 18.21
N ASN A 15 25.17 50.02 18.76
CA ASN A 15 24.75 50.27 20.14
C ASN A 15 23.50 49.46 20.52
N SER A 16 23.68 48.28 21.11
CA SER A 16 22.67 47.61 21.92
C SER A 16 23.36 46.66 22.89
N PHE A 17 24.11 47.24 23.83
CA PHE A 17 24.89 46.47 24.80
C PHE A 17 24.01 45.78 25.86
N HIS A 18 22.71 46.14 25.99
CA HIS A 18 21.78 45.52 26.95
C HIS A 18 20.34 45.31 26.44
N GLY A 19 20.08 45.34 25.13
CA GLY A 19 18.72 45.15 24.61
C GLY A 19 18.33 43.68 24.47
N THR A 20 17.64 43.11 25.46
CA THR A 20 16.96 41.79 25.34
C THR A 20 15.77 41.79 24.37
N GLY A 21 15.53 42.90 23.65
CA GLY A 21 14.50 43.04 22.64
C GLY A 21 15.03 43.60 21.33
N GLY A 22 15.33 42.71 20.37
CA GLY A 22 15.14 42.85 18.92
C GLY A 22 15.67 44.06 18.13
N ARG A 23 16.25 45.10 18.74
CA ARG A 23 16.79 46.28 18.05
C ARG A 23 18.31 46.29 18.20
N GLY A 24 19.01 46.00 17.10
CA GLY A 24 20.48 46.11 16.99
C GLY A 24 21.25 44.80 16.76
N THR A 25 20.59 43.65 16.60
CA THR A 25 21.27 42.36 16.34
C THR A 25 21.42 42.07 14.84
N LYS A 26 22.42 41.26 14.44
CA LYS A 26 22.63 40.79 13.05
C LYS A 26 21.35 40.18 12.46
N LEU A 27 20.61 39.43 13.27
CA LEU A 27 19.32 38.83 12.90
C LEU A 27 18.23 39.87 12.61
N ALA A 28 18.15 40.95 13.40
CA ALA A 28 17.18 42.01 13.15
C ALA A 28 17.48 42.74 11.84
N GLN A 29 18.76 43.05 11.57
CA GLN A 29 19.19 43.65 10.31
C GLN A 29 18.88 42.74 9.11
N MET A 30 19.22 41.45 9.21
CA MET A 30 18.92 40.46 8.19
C MET A 30 17.42 40.37 7.88
N ARG A 31 16.57 40.32 8.93
CA ARG A 31 15.11 40.36 8.77
C ARG A 31 14.65 41.60 8.00
N PHE A 32 15.15 42.79 8.34
CA PHE A 32 14.77 44.02 7.64
C PHE A 32 15.24 44.01 6.18
N SER A 33 16.45 43.54 5.90
CA SER A 33 16.96 43.42 4.52
C SER A 33 16.11 42.46 3.69
N LEU A 34 15.74 41.30 4.24
CA LEU A 34 14.89 40.32 3.54
C LEU A 34 13.48 40.86 3.30
N LYS A 35 12.91 41.60 4.27
CA LYS A 35 11.60 42.25 4.10
C LYS A 35 11.56 43.30 3.00
N VAL A 36 12.67 43.98 2.74
CA VAL A 36 12.78 44.92 1.63
C VAL A 36 13.03 44.18 0.32
N LEU A 37 13.84 43.12 0.34
CA LEU A 37 14.15 42.33 -0.84
C LEU A 37 12.93 41.58 -1.39
N ASN A 38 12.06 41.05 -0.51
CA ASN A 38 10.93 40.25 -0.94
C ASN A 38 9.98 41.00 -1.91
N PRO A 39 9.49 42.22 -1.61
CA PRO A 39 8.71 43.01 -2.58
C PRO A 39 9.47 43.32 -3.87
N VAL A 40 10.78 43.58 -3.79
CA VAL A 40 11.59 43.90 -4.98
C VAL A 40 11.61 42.72 -5.95
N VAL A 41 11.76 41.50 -5.43
CA VAL A 41 11.73 40.28 -6.25
C VAL A 41 10.31 39.95 -6.72
N SER A 42 9.30 40.16 -5.87
CA SER A 42 7.89 39.89 -6.19
C SER A 42 7.29 40.81 -7.27
N LEU A 43 7.94 41.93 -7.60
CA LEU A 43 7.54 42.76 -8.74
C LEU A 43 7.84 42.11 -10.09
N SER A 44 8.59 40.99 -10.10
CA SER A 44 8.93 40.21 -11.29
C SER A 44 9.57 41.04 -12.41
N ASP A 45 10.36 42.07 -12.05
CA ASP A 45 11.20 42.79 -13.00
C ASP A 45 12.39 41.89 -13.37
N ASP A 46 12.38 41.41 -14.61
CA ASP A 46 13.41 40.50 -15.11
C ASP A 46 14.81 41.08 -15.03
N ALA A 47 15.01 42.37 -15.29
CA ALA A 47 16.33 42.98 -15.27
C ALA A 47 16.91 42.97 -13.85
N VAL A 48 16.08 43.29 -12.86
CA VAL A 48 16.48 43.29 -11.44
C VAL A 48 16.74 41.86 -10.95
N ASN A 49 15.86 40.91 -11.29
CA ASN A 49 15.99 39.52 -10.87
C ASN A 49 17.18 38.83 -11.52
N VAL A 50 17.51 39.14 -12.78
CA VAL A 50 18.72 38.66 -13.44
C VAL A 50 19.97 39.21 -12.76
N ASP A 51 20.07 40.53 -12.54
CA ASP A 51 21.24 41.13 -11.86
C ASP A 51 21.42 40.52 -10.46
N LEU A 52 20.35 40.36 -9.68
CA LEU A 52 20.42 39.71 -8.37
C LEU A 52 20.96 38.28 -8.46
N CYS A 53 20.50 37.48 -9.42
CA CYS A 53 20.98 36.11 -9.61
C CYS A 53 22.45 36.08 -10.04
N ASP A 54 22.85 36.95 -10.96
CA ASP A 54 24.23 37.05 -11.46
C ASP A 54 25.22 37.46 -10.36
N GLN A 55 24.76 38.27 -9.39
CA GLN A 55 25.53 38.60 -8.19
C GLN A 55 25.56 37.48 -7.14
N GLY A 56 24.97 36.32 -7.43
CA GLY A 56 24.98 35.14 -6.58
C GLY A 56 23.98 35.17 -5.42
N ALA A 57 22.85 35.88 -5.56
CA ALA A 57 21.85 35.97 -4.50
C ALA A 57 21.32 34.60 -4.04
N ILE A 58 21.08 33.66 -4.96
CA ILE A 58 20.57 32.31 -4.64
C ILE A 58 21.51 31.59 -3.66
N HIS A 59 22.80 31.51 -3.97
CA HIS A 59 23.80 30.87 -3.12
C HIS A 59 23.96 31.58 -1.76
N GLN A 60 23.90 32.92 -1.74
CA GLN A 60 23.97 33.69 -0.49
C GLN A 60 22.76 33.41 0.40
N LEU A 61 21.55 33.39 -0.17
CA LEU A 61 20.30 33.09 0.53
C LEU A 61 20.30 31.65 1.08
N LEU A 62 20.73 30.66 0.29
CA LEU A 62 20.91 29.28 0.77
C LEU A 62 21.93 29.19 1.90
N GLY A 63 23.07 29.88 1.78
CA GLY A 63 24.08 29.93 2.83
C GLY A 63 23.55 30.53 4.14
N ILE A 64 22.74 31.59 4.04
CA ILE A 64 22.06 32.19 5.19
C ILE A 64 21.05 31.22 5.78
N LEU A 65 20.22 30.59 4.95
CA LEU A 65 19.20 29.64 5.39
C LEU A 65 19.85 28.53 6.22
N LYS A 66 20.90 27.90 5.67
CA LYS A 66 21.71 26.89 6.36
C LYS A 66 22.31 27.40 7.66
N PHE A 67 22.93 28.59 7.64
CA PHE A 67 23.49 29.23 8.83
C PHE A 67 22.44 29.44 9.92
N THR A 68 21.23 29.87 9.55
CA THR A 68 20.15 30.12 10.51
C THR A 68 19.63 28.84 11.16
N THR A 69 19.49 27.77 10.37
CA THR A 69 19.05 26.46 10.84
C THR A 69 20.06 25.81 11.80
N THR A 70 21.37 25.98 11.56
CA THR A 70 22.39 25.32 12.39
C THR A 70 22.77 26.10 13.65
N ASN A 71 22.77 27.44 13.60
CA ASN A 71 23.37 28.27 14.65
C ASN A 71 22.35 28.93 15.58
N TYR A 72 21.07 28.96 15.24
CA TYR A 72 20.03 29.55 16.08
C TYR A 72 18.99 28.53 16.50
N LYS A 73 18.47 28.72 17.71
CA LYS A 73 17.31 27.96 18.19
C LYS A 73 16.03 28.48 17.55
N ASP A 74 15.05 27.60 17.46
CA ASP A 74 13.71 27.91 17.01
C ASP A 74 13.14 29.10 17.79
N SER A 75 12.84 30.15 17.05
CA SER A 75 12.19 31.36 17.56
C SER A 75 11.36 31.96 16.43
N ALA A 76 10.28 32.66 16.76
CA ALA A 76 9.41 33.27 15.77
C ALA A 76 10.17 34.16 14.76
N LEU A 77 11.23 34.84 15.21
CA LEU A 77 12.07 35.67 14.35
C LEU A 77 12.92 34.85 13.38
N VAL A 78 13.48 33.72 13.82
CA VAL A 78 14.25 32.80 12.95
C VAL A 78 13.32 32.16 11.92
N MET A 79 12.14 31.70 12.34
CA MET A 79 11.12 31.12 11.46
C MET A 79 10.68 32.11 10.37
N GLU A 80 10.51 33.39 10.73
CA GLU A 80 10.18 34.45 9.78
C GLU A 80 11.31 34.70 8.77
N ILE A 81 12.57 34.77 9.23
CA ILE A 81 13.73 34.92 8.34
C ILE A 81 13.83 33.74 7.36
N GLN A 82 13.70 32.50 7.85
CA GLN A 82 13.75 31.30 7.01
C GLN A 82 12.59 31.28 6.00
N SER A 83 11.39 31.67 6.43
CA SER A 83 10.20 31.76 5.55
C SER A 83 10.40 32.80 4.45
N ASP A 84 10.87 34.01 4.80
CA ASP A 84 11.10 35.09 3.84
C ASP A 84 12.20 34.72 2.83
N ILE A 85 13.25 34.00 3.25
CA ILE A 85 14.29 33.48 2.34
C ILE A 85 13.69 32.48 1.35
N LEU A 86 12.91 31.51 1.83
CA LEU A 86 12.30 30.50 0.96
C LEU A 86 11.37 31.14 -0.07
N LEU A 87 10.57 32.14 0.32
CA LEU A 87 9.70 32.88 -0.61
C LEU A 87 10.49 33.66 -1.68
N ILE A 88 11.61 34.28 -1.29
CA ILE A 88 12.50 34.96 -2.25
C ILE A 88 13.11 33.94 -3.21
N LEU A 89 13.54 32.77 -2.71
CA LEU A 89 14.07 31.71 -3.56
C LEU A 89 13.01 31.17 -4.53
N SER A 90 11.78 30.94 -4.06
CA SER A 90 10.65 30.54 -4.92
C SER A 90 10.45 31.50 -6.08
N THR A 91 10.30 32.79 -5.77
CA THR A 91 10.04 33.84 -6.77
C THR A 91 11.20 34.04 -7.74
N LEU A 92 12.46 33.92 -7.28
CA LEU A 92 13.61 33.98 -8.19
C LEU A 92 13.64 32.79 -9.16
N CYS A 93 13.35 31.58 -8.69
CA CYS A 93 13.49 30.35 -9.47
C CYS A 93 12.25 29.99 -10.31
N GLU A 94 11.11 30.61 -10.03
CA GLU A 94 9.85 30.36 -10.73
C GLU A 94 10.02 30.46 -12.25
N SER A 95 9.56 29.43 -12.96
CA SER A 95 9.59 29.33 -14.43
C SER A 95 10.97 29.46 -15.12
N ASN A 96 12.09 29.48 -14.38
CA ASN A 96 13.43 29.66 -14.97
C ASN A 96 14.39 28.50 -14.65
N ILE A 97 14.64 27.64 -15.64
CA ILE A 97 15.46 26.42 -15.49
C ILE A 97 16.89 26.72 -15.02
N HIS A 98 17.54 27.76 -15.55
CA HIS A 98 18.92 28.11 -15.17
C HIS A 98 19.01 28.50 -13.68
N ARG A 99 18.02 29.25 -13.17
CA ARG A 99 17.98 29.62 -11.75
C ARG A 99 17.69 28.42 -10.85
N LYS A 100 16.88 27.46 -11.30
CA LYS A 100 16.70 26.17 -10.63
C LYS A 100 18.04 25.40 -10.59
N GLU A 101 18.80 25.35 -11.67
CA GLU A 101 20.14 24.72 -11.67
C GLU A 101 21.09 25.40 -10.67
N LEU A 102 21.03 26.73 -10.52
CA LEU A 102 21.78 27.47 -9.50
C LEU A 102 21.31 27.16 -8.06
N PHE A 103 20.03 26.87 -7.85
CA PHE A 103 19.53 26.38 -6.56
C PHE A 103 20.18 25.04 -6.21
N GLY A 104 20.29 24.16 -7.21
CA GLY A 104 21.15 22.98 -7.18
C GLY A 104 20.81 21.96 -6.08
N TRP A 105 21.68 20.97 -5.96
CA TRP A 105 21.62 19.95 -4.92
C TRP A 105 21.67 20.49 -3.47
N GLU A 106 22.40 21.58 -3.22
CA GLU A 106 22.51 22.19 -1.90
C GLU A 106 21.17 22.79 -1.47
N GLY A 107 20.44 23.39 -2.40
CA GLY A 107 19.08 23.86 -2.15
C GLY A 107 18.16 22.71 -1.75
N VAL A 108 18.19 21.60 -2.48
CA VAL A 108 17.38 20.40 -2.18
C VAL A 108 17.72 19.82 -0.80
N ASP A 109 19.00 19.63 -0.48
CA ASP A 109 19.45 19.12 0.81
C ASP A 109 19.06 20.04 1.97
N THR A 110 19.05 21.36 1.74
CA THR A 110 18.62 22.36 2.73
C THR A 110 17.11 22.37 2.90
N LEU A 111 16.35 22.03 1.86
CA LEU A 111 14.88 22.09 1.85
C LEU A 111 14.22 20.92 2.58
N ILE A 112 14.71 19.70 2.38
CA ILE A 112 14.12 18.47 2.95
C ILE A 112 13.88 18.54 4.48
N PRO A 113 14.82 19.03 5.30
CA PRO A 113 14.60 19.15 6.74
C PRO A 113 13.39 19.99 7.14
N PHE A 114 13.03 21.04 6.37
CA PHE A 114 11.87 21.88 6.66
C PHE A 114 10.53 21.17 6.44
N MET A 115 10.53 20.06 5.71
CA MET A 115 9.36 19.20 5.51
C MET A 115 9.24 18.11 6.59
N LYS A 116 10.24 17.92 7.45
CA LYS A 116 10.20 16.95 8.55
C LYS A 116 9.61 17.59 9.81
N ILE A 117 8.31 17.85 9.79
CA ILE A 117 7.59 18.51 10.89
C ILE A 117 6.70 17.51 11.62
N ASP A 118 6.80 17.51 12.95
CA ASP A 118 5.90 16.76 13.83
C ASP A 118 4.65 17.58 14.20
N ASP A 119 3.57 16.88 14.60
CA ASP A 119 2.30 17.48 15.07
C ASP A 119 2.52 18.59 16.12
N LYS A 120 3.43 18.36 17.07
CA LYS A 120 3.73 19.31 18.15
C LYS A 120 4.29 20.62 17.63
N ASN A 121 5.16 20.56 16.62
CA ASN A 121 5.79 21.73 16.03
C ASN A 121 4.79 22.48 15.14
N PHE A 122 3.96 21.74 14.41
CA PHE A 122 2.92 22.31 13.54
C PHE A 122 1.97 23.24 14.32
N TYR A 123 1.55 22.83 15.52
CA TYR A 123 0.64 23.62 16.38
C TYR A 123 1.33 24.48 17.46
N SER A 124 2.65 24.60 17.42
CA SER A 124 3.41 25.33 18.46
C SER A 124 3.13 26.85 18.51
N GLY A 125 2.55 27.41 17.44
CA GLY A 125 2.34 28.87 17.31
C GLY A 125 3.62 29.67 17.01
N LEU A 126 4.78 29.02 16.88
CA LEU A 126 6.07 29.68 16.60
C LEU A 126 6.28 30.02 15.12
N GLY A 127 5.39 29.59 14.22
CA GLY A 127 5.46 29.86 12.78
C GLY A 127 5.94 28.69 11.92
N HIS A 128 6.10 27.48 12.48
CA HIS A 128 6.50 26.28 11.72
C HIS A 128 5.51 25.93 10.59
N ASN A 129 4.21 26.19 10.79
CA ASN A 129 3.20 26.01 9.74
C ASN A 129 3.47 26.92 8.53
N ARG A 130 3.75 28.20 8.74
CA ARG A 130 4.12 29.14 7.68
C ARG A 130 5.41 28.70 6.99
N LEU A 131 6.41 28.29 7.77
CA LEU A 131 7.68 27.81 7.23
C LEU A 131 7.48 26.57 6.35
N LEU A 132 6.62 25.64 6.75
CA LEU A 132 6.25 24.48 5.93
C LEU A 132 5.65 24.90 4.60
N PHE A 133 4.68 25.81 4.61
CA PHE A 133 4.06 26.29 3.36
C PHE A 133 5.09 26.97 2.45
N CYS A 134 6.00 27.78 3.01
CA CYS A 134 7.09 28.38 2.24
C CYS A 134 8.07 27.33 1.70
N ALA A 135 8.31 26.24 2.44
CA ALA A 135 9.15 25.14 1.96
C ALA A 135 8.49 24.35 0.84
N LEU A 136 7.17 24.07 0.94
CA LEU A 136 6.41 23.39 -0.10
C LEU A 136 6.28 24.25 -1.37
N ASP A 137 6.10 25.56 -1.21
CA ASP A 137 6.14 26.54 -2.31
C ASP A 137 7.53 26.60 -2.96
N CYS A 138 8.60 26.61 -2.15
CA CYS A 138 9.97 26.56 -2.66
C CYS A 138 10.26 25.24 -3.39
N LEU A 139 9.72 24.11 -2.93
CA LEU A 139 9.81 22.84 -3.64
C LEU A 139 9.16 22.94 -5.03
N TRP A 140 7.95 23.50 -5.08
CA TRP A 140 7.22 23.70 -6.32
C TRP A 140 7.97 24.61 -7.30
N CYS A 141 8.41 25.77 -6.84
CA CYS A 141 9.03 26.76 -7.70
C CYS A 141 10.47 26.42 -8.08
N CYS A 142 11.27 25.88 -7.15
CA CYS A 142 12.71 25.67 -7.36
C CYS A 142 13.09 24.27 -7.86
N VAL A 143 12.34 23.22 -7.50
CA VAL A 143 12.72 21.83 -7.79
C VAL A 143 11.88 21.25 -8.92
N MET A 144 10.57 21.42 -8.86
CA MET A 144 9.67 20.81 -9.84
C MET A 144 9.88 21.39 -11.25
N SER A 145 9.57 20.59 -12.27
CA SER A 145 9.88 20.85 -13.69
C SER A 145 11.38 20.93 -14.03
N CYS A 146 12.29 20.62 -13.09
CA CYS A 146 13.72 20.46 -13.33
C CYS A 146 14.11 18.99 -13.08
N THR A 147 14.22 18.20 -14.15
CA THR A 147 14.41 16.74 -14.06
C THR A 147 15.60 16.32 -13.20
N ILE A 148 16.72 17.08 -13.25
CA ILE A 148 17.92 16.81 -12.46
C ILE A 148 17.64 16.95 -10.95
N LEU A 149 16.93 18.01 -10.56
CA LEU A 149 16.62 18.26 -9.15
C LEU A 149 15.50 17.36 -8.65
N GLU A 150 14.50 17.06 -9.49
CA GLU A 150 13.46 16.08 -9.16
C GLU A 150 14.08 14.71 -8.89
N ASP A 151 14.96 14.23 -9.78
CA ASP A 151 15.66 12.96 -9.60
C ASP A 151 16.48 12.95 -8.31
N TYR A 152 17.22 14.03 -8.04
CA TYR A 152 17.98 14.16 -6.79
C TYR A 152 17.08 14.18 -5.55
N PHE A 153 15.94 14.87 -5.62
CA PHE A 153 14.94 14.90 -4.54
C PHE A 153 14.36 13.51 -4.26
N LEU A 154 14.09 12.71 -5.31
CA LEU A 154 13.66 11.33 -5.18
C LEU A 154 14.74 10.44 -4.55
N GLU A 155 16.00 10.60 -4.96
CA GLU A 155 17.15 9.88 -4.40
C GLU A 155 17.38 10.20 -2.91
N LYS A 156 17.05 11.42 -2.47
CA LYS A 156 17.15 11.86 -1.08
C LYS A 156 15.93 11.55 -0.21
N GLU A 157 15.06 10.65 -0.66
CA GLU A 157 13.83 10.27 0.04
C GLU A 157 12.91 11.48 0.34
N GLY A 158 13.02 12.55 -0.45
CA GLY A 158 12.20 13.75 -0.27
C GLY A 158 10.71 13.45 -0.43
N LEU A 159 10.36 12.58 -1.38
CA LEU A 159 8.99 12.13 -1.60
C LEU A 159 8.43 11.32 -0.42
N PHE A 160 9.28 10.59 0.31
CA PHE A 160 8.84 9.85 1.50
C PHE A 160 8.45 10.82 2.61
N THR A 161 9.21 11.92 2.73
CA THR A 161 8.89 13.01 3.67
C THR A 161 7.53 13.65 3.34
N LEU A 162 7.20 13.84 2.05
CA LEU A 162 5.88 14.33 1.64
C LEU A 162 4.75 13.35 1.98
N LEU A 163 4.95 12.05 1.76
CA LEU A 163 3.96 11.03 2.13
C LEU A 163 3.78 10.93 3.65
N ASP A 164 4.85 11.09 4.42
CA ASP A 164 4.78 11.14 5.87
C ASP A 164 4.01 12.38 6.36
N LEU A 165 4.17 13.53 5.70
CA LEU A 165 3.41 14.74 6.01
C LEU A 165 1.90 14.59 5.77
N LEU A 166 1.46 13.75 4.82
CA LEU A 166 0.04 13.42 4.66
C LEU A 166 -0.56 12.76 5.92
N LEU A 167 0.27 12.11 6.75
CA LEU A 167 -0.16 11.49 7.99
C LEU A 167 -0.51 12.51 9.10
N LEU A 168 -0.13 13.78 8.96
CA LEU A 168 -0.58 14.87 9.85
C LEU A 168 -2.09 15.12 9.73
N ASN A 169 -2.71 14.63 8.65
CA ASN A 169 -4.13 14.73 8.36
C ASN A 169 -4.71 16.15 8.45
N GLN A 170 -3.94 17.14 7.99
CA GLN A 170 -4.37 18.54 7.93
C GLN A 170 -4.87 18.86 6.53
N LYS A 171 -6.18 19.06 6.37
CA LYS A 171 -6.85 19.21 5.06
C LYS A 171 -6.12 20.11 4.06
N ASN A 172 -5.80 21.34 4.46
CA ASN A 172 -5.14 22.31 3.57
C ASN A 172 -3.71 21.87 3.17
N VAL A 173 -3.00 21.24 4.10
CA VAL A 173 -1.63 20.73 3.85
C VAL A 173 -1.71 19.48 2.96
N CYS A 174 -2.60 18.55 3.27
CA CYS A 174 -2.84 17.37 2.44
C CYS A 174 -3.22 17.75 1.01
N ASN A 175 -4.13 18.71 0.84
CA ASN A 175 -4.56 19.15 -0.48
C ASN A 175 -3.41 19.75 -1.31
N LEU A 176 -2.50 20.49 -0.67
CA LEU A 176 -1.30 21.04 -1.30
C LEU A 176 -0.30 19.93 -1.66
N ILE A 177 0.01 19.05 -0.71
CA ILE A 177 0.96 17.93 -0.91
C ILE A 177 0.46 16.99 -2.00
N LEU A 178 -0.83 16.65 -2.01
CA LEU A 178 -1.40 15.82 -3.07
C LEU A 178 -1.25 16.50 -4.44
N GLY A 179 -1.34 17.83 -4.52
CA GLY A 179 -1.06 18.58 -5.75
C GLY A 179 0.40 18.43 -6.19
N ILE A 180 1.34 18.65 -5.26
CA ILE A 180 2.78 18.44 -5.48
C ILE A 180 3.06 17.02 -6.00
N LEU A 181 2.49 15.99 -5.34
CA LEU A 181 2.69 14.60 -5.71
C LEU A 181 2.12 14.28 -7.10
N VAL A 182 0.99 14.90 -7.50
CA VAL A 182 0.42 14.70 -8.84
C VAL A 182 1.39 15.21 -9.91
N GLU A 183 1.99 16.37 -9.70
CA GLU A 183 2.95 16.93 -10.66
C GLU A 183 4.27 16.16 -10.69
N PHE A 184 4.78 15.69 -9.54
CA PHE A 184 5.93 14.78 -9.53
C PHE A 184 5.67 13.49 -10.32
N CYS A 185 4.41 13.04 -10.45
CA CYS A 185 4.07 11.88 -11.28
C CYS A 185 4.25 12.10 -12.79
N ASP A 186 4.68 13.28 -13.24
CA ASP A 186 5.16 13.48 -14.61
C ASP A 186 6.59 12.99 -14.79
N ASN A 187 7.38 12.90 -13.71
CA ASN A 187 8.63 12.15 -13.70
C ASN A 187 8.34 10.64 -13.63
N PRO A 188 8.83 9.82 -14.59
CA PRO A 188 8.54 8.39 -14.64
C PRO A 188 9.10 7.60 -13.45
N LYS A 189 10.10 8.11 -12.73
CA LYS A 189 10.69 7.44 -11.57
C LYS A 189 9.78 7.53 -10.34
N THR A 190 8.98 8.59 -10.22
CA THR A 190 8.15 8.89 -9.05
C THR A 190 7.26 7.73 -8.60
N VAL A 191 6.58 7.08 -9.55
CA VAL A 191 5.67 5.95 -9.25
C VAL A 191 6.40 4.81 -8.54
N SER A 192 7.64 4.52 -8.94
CA SER A 192 8.45 3.47 -8.29
C SER A 192 8.79 3.83 -6.84
N HIS A 193 9.10 5.10 -6.56
CA HIS A 193 9.34 5.58 -5.20
C HIS A 193 8.07 5.53 -4.34
N ILE A 194 6.92 5.99 -4.87
CA ILE A 194 5.63 5.91 -4.15
C ILE A 194 5.29 4.46 -3.77
N ASN A 195 5.51 3.51 -4.68
CA ASN A 195 5.22 2.09 -4.42
C ASN A 195 6.14 1.43 -3.39
N VAL A 196 7.34 1.95 -3.19
CA VAL A 196 8.31 1.45 -2.20
C VAL A 196 8.05 2.03 -0.81
N TRP A 197 7.46 3.23 -0.72
CA TRP A 197 7.18 3.86 0.56
C TRP A 197 6.34 2.98 1.49
N ARG A 198 6.70 2.97 2.77
CA ARG A 198 5.97 2.27 3.84
C ARG A 198 5.82 3.19 5.05
N GLY A 199 4.58 3.46 5.42
CA GLY A 199 4.23 4.21 6.61
C GLY A 199 4.27 3.37 7.89
N LYS A 200 3.71 3.94 8.96
CA LYS A 200 3.55 3.24 10.24
C LYS A 200 2.73 1.96 10.03
N LYS A 201 3.15 0.86 10.65
CA LYS A 201 2.52 -0.48 10.53
C LYS A 201 2.51 -1.04 9.09
N ASP A 202 3.56 -0.75 8.30
CA ASP A 202 3.71 -1.23 6.92
C ASP A 202 2.57 -0.74 5.98
N GLN A 203 1.99 0.41 6.29
CA GLN A 203 0.96 1.03 5.47
C GLN A 203 1.52 1.41 4.10
N THR A 204 0.84 0.99 3.03
CA THR A 204 1.24 1.33 1.65
C THR A 204 0.67 2.69 1.24
N ALA A 205 1.31 3.35 0.26
CA ALA A 205 0.83 4.63 -0.25
C ALA A 205 -0.59 4.55 -0.82
N ALA A 206 -0.93 3.46 -1.51
CA ALA A 206 -2.28 3.20 -1.99
C ALA A 206 -3.31 3.13 -0.85
N ASN A 207 -2.99 2.41 0.23
CA ASN A 207 -3.86 2.34 1.41
C ASN A 207 -4.04 3.74 2.05
N LEU A 208 -2.97 4.52 2.17
CA LEU A 208 -3.03 5.90 2.67
C LEU A 208 -3.96 6.79 1.82
N LEU A 209 -3.80 6.78 0.50
CA LEU A 209 -4.63 7.56 -0.42
C LEU A 209 -6.12 7.17 -0.35
N ILE A 210 -6.42 5.87 -0.24
CA ILE A 210 -7.79 5.36 -0.08
C ILE A 210 -8.37 5.77 1.29
N ASN A 211 -7.55 5.84 2.34
CA ASN A 211 -7.99 6.36 3.65
C ASN A 211 -8.33 7.85 3.59
N LEU A 212 -7.47 8.66 2.97
CA LEU A 212 -7.72 10.10 2.79
C LEU A 212 -8.99 10.34 1.98
N TRP A 213 -9.24 9.52 0.95
CA TRP A 213 -10.49 9.57 0.18
C TRP A 213 -11.72 9.34 1.08
N ARG A 214 -11.71 8.28 1.89
CA ARG A 214 -12.83 7.95 2.78
C ARG A 214 -13.08 9.05 3.80
N GLN A 215 -12.02 9.64 4.35
CA GLN A 215 -12.13 10.77 5.28
C GLN A 215 -12.75 12.00 4.61
N GLU A 216 -12.32 12.33 3.38
CA GLU A 216 -12.90 13.44 2.63
C GLU A 216 -14.39 13.21 2.33
N GLU A 217 -14.77 11.99 1.92
CA GLU A 217 -16.19 11.62 1.69
C GLU A 217 -17.04 11.70 2.96
N GLU A 218 -16.49 11.28 4.10
CA GLU A 218 -17.15 11.36 5.40
C GLU A 218 -17.38 12.83 5.82
N GLU A 219 -16.37 13.69 5.68
CA GLU A 219 -16.48 15.14 5.95
C GLU A 219 -17.50 15.83 5.04
N MET A 220 -17.54 15.45 3.75
CA MET A 220 -18.52 15.96 2.80
C MET A 220 -19.93 15.40 3.01
N GLY A 221 -20.11 14.39 3.86
CA GLY A 221 -21.39 13.75 4.12
C GLY A 221 -21.92 12.92 2.95
N VAL A 222 -21.02 12.29 2.18
CA VAL A 222 -21.40 11.33 1.13
C VAL A 222 -21.99 10.08 1.79
N LYS A 223 -23.08 9.56 1.23
CA LYS A 223 -23.82 8.44 1.83
C LYS A 223 -23.33 7.12 1.27
N HIS A 224 -22.70 6.32 2.14
CA HIS A 224 -22.35 4.93 1.88
C HIS A 224 -23.07 3.99 2.85
N ASP A 225 -23.15 2.71 2.49
CA ASP A 225 -23.60 1.69 3.43
C ASP A 225 -22.50 1.33 4.46
N LYS A 226 -22.81 0.42 5.39
CA LYS A 226 -21.85 0.00 6.43
C LYS A 226 -20.57 -0.64 5.86
N ALA A 227 -20.62 -1.18 4.65
CA ALA A 227 -19.50 -1.80 3.98
C ALA A 227 -18.73 -0.84 3.04
N GLY A 228 -19.18 0.42 2.92
CA GLY A 228 -18.59 1.42 2.02
C GLY A 228 -19.10 1.37 0.58
N ARG A 229 -20.22 0.68 0.32
CA ARG A 229 -20.83 0.59 -1.01
C ARG A 229 -21.64 1.84 -1.35
N ILE A 230 -21.82 2.07 -2.66
CA ILE A 230 -22.70 3.12 -3.17
C ILE A 230 -24.15 2.79 -2.79
N VAL A 231 -24.86 3.76 -2.19
CA VAL A 231 -26.29 3.63 -1.85
C VAL A 231 -27.18 4.21 -2.95
N ASP A 232 -26.82 5.38 -3.47
CA ASP A 232 -27.55 6.06 -4.54
C ASP A 232 -26.78 5.92 -5.85
N THR A 233 -27.29 5.08 -6.76
CA THR A 233 -26.64 4.83 -8.06
C THR A 233 -26.76 6.01 -9.02
N LYS A 234 -27.69 6.94 -8.78
CA LYS A 234 -27.83 8.17 -9.59
C LYS A 234 -26.86 9.24 -9.12
N LYS A 235 -26.66 9.33 -7.80
CA LYS A 235 -25.81 10.36 -7.18
C LYS A 235 -24.79 9.76 -6.21
N PRO A 236 -23.80 9.00 -6.71
CA PRO A 236 -22.90 8.23 -5.85
C PRO A 236 -21.97 9.08 -4.98
N LEU A 237 -21.54 10.24 -5.49
CA LEU A 237 -20.50 11.08 -4.90
C LEU A 237 -21.02 12.39 -4.31
N VAL A 238 -22.32 12.65 -4.41
CA VAL A 238 -22.93 13.92 -4.03
C VAL A 238 -22.92 14.06 -2.51
N GLY A 239 -22.18 15.07 -2.03
CA GLY A 239 -22.10 15.45 -0.63
C GLY A 239 -23.35 16.14 -0.09
N GLN A 240 -23.35 16.43 1.20
CA GLN A 240 -24.44 17.10 1.91
C GLN A 240 -24.68 18.52 1.37
N PHE A 241 -23.62 19.28 1.11
CA PHE A 241 -23.70 20.65 0.61
C PHE A 241 -24.39 20.72 -0.76
N GLN A 242 -23.92 19.92 -1.73
CA GLN A 242 -24.48 19.86 -3.08
C GLN A 242 -25.95 19.38 -3.08
N LYS A 243 -26.35 18.53 -2.12
CA LYS A 243 -27.77 18.13 -1.94
C LYS A 243 -28.65 19.27 -1.47
N THR A 244 -28.14 20.13 -0.60
CA THR A 244 -28.91 21.26 -0.04
C THR A 244 -28.98 22.45 -0.98
N GLN A 245 -28.02 22.57 -1.89
CA GLN A 245 -28.04 23.63 -2.88
C GLN A 245 -29.10 23.37 -3.93
N GLU A 246 -29.92 24.38 -4.17
CA GLU A 246 -30.77 24.40 -5.34
C GLU A 246 -29.94 24.75 -6.58
N VAL A 247 -30.24 24.10 -7.70
CA VAL A 247 -29.65 24.49 -8.99
C VAL A 247 -30.10 25.90 -9.33
N ILE A 248 -29.20 26.85 -9.53
CA ILE A 248 -29.56 28.21 -9.95
C ILE A 248 -29.01 28.38 -11.36
N PRO A 249 -29.83 28.80 -12.35
CA PRO A 249 -29.31 29.08 -13.68
C PRO A 249 -28.25 30.17 -13.63
N MET A 250 -27.10 29.90 -14.24
CA MET A 250 -25.94 30.80 -14.21
C MET A 250 -25.43 31.06 -15.63
N PRO A 251 -24.75 32.18 -15.88
CA PRO A 251 -24.14 32.42 -17.19
C PRO A 251 -23.17 31.28 -17.56
N ALA A 252 -23.07 30.96 -18.85
CA ALA A 252 -22.19 29.90 -19.36
C ALA A 252 -20.70 30.08 -19.03
N SER A 253 -20.28 31.28 -18.61
CA SER A 253 -18.92 31.57 -18.12
C SER A 253 -18.67 31.11 -16.68
N CYS A 254 -19.72 30.74 -15.93
CA CYS A 254 -19.61 30.32 -14.54
C CYS A 254 -19.53 28.79 -14.47
N PRO A 255 -18.56 28.21 -13.74
CA PRO A 255 -18.52 26.77 -13.51
C PRO A 255 -19.73 26.32 -12.70
N THR A 256 -20.23 25.12 -12.98
CA THR A 256 -21.32 24.53 -12.19
C THR A 256 -20.79 24.05 -10.84
N ILE A 257 -21.69 23.75 -9.91
CA ILE A 257 -21.34 23.29 -8.55
C ILE A 257 -20.55 21.99 -8.61
N ALA A 258 -20.94 21.05 -9.48
CA ALA A 258 -20.20 19.81 -9.66
C ALA A 258 -18.76 20.05 -10.12
N VAL A 259 -18.52 21.06 -10.98
CA VAL A 259 -17.17 21.45 -11.44
C VAL A 259 -16.37 22.14 -10.34
N MET A 260 -16.98 23.06 -9.59
CA MET A 260 -16.33 23.72 -8.45
C MET A 260 -15.90 22.71 -7.39
N ASP A 261 -16.74 21.72 -7.09
CA ASP A 261 -16.44 20.64 -6.15
C ASP A 261 -15.15 19.87 -6.52
N VAL A 262 -14.86 19.66 -7.82
CA VAL A 262 -13.61 19.00 -8.26
C VAL A 262 -12.38 19.82 -7.88
N ALA A 263 -12.47 21.15 -7.90
CA ALA A 263 -11.35 22.05 -7.62
C ALA A 263 -11.12 22.26 -6.11
N GLU A 264 -12.17 22.15 -5.30
CA GLU A 264 -12.12 22.52 -3.88
C GLU A 264 -11.70 21.35 -2.96
N ASN A 265 -11.93 20.10 -3.37
CA ASN A 265 -11.65 18.92 -2.55
C ASN A 265 -10.41 18.13 -2.99
N MET A 266 -10.01 17.16 -2.16
CA MET A 266 -8.83 16.32 -2.40
C MET A 266 -9.09 15.16 -3.38
N ARG A 267 -10.35 14.86 -3.72
CA ARG A 267 -10.74 13.65 -4.47
C ARG A 267 -10.08 13.60 -5.85
N ALA A 268 -10.11 14.71 -6.60
CA ALA A 268 -9.52 14.77 -7.92
C ALA A 268 -8.02 14.45 -7.92
N LYS A 269 -7.28 14.95 -6.92
CA LYS A 269 -5.84 14.71 -6.77
C LYS A 269 -5.55 13.26 -6.39
N ILE A 270 -6.33 12.69 -5.47
CA ILE A 270 -6.23 11.27 -5.10
C ILE A 270 -6.51 10.37 -6.31
N TYR A 271 -7.56 10.68 -7.08
CA TYR A 271 -7.87 9.98 -8.32
C TYR A 271 -6.70 10.02 -9.31
N CYS A 272 -6.13 11.20 -9.56
CA CYS A 272 -4.97 11.36 -10.46
C CYS A 272 -3.77 10.52 -10.01
N LEU A 273 -3.46 10.52 -8.71
CA LEU A 273 -2.37 9.69 -8.16
C LEU A 273 -2.63 8.20 -8.36
N ILE A 274 -3.83 7.72 -8.04
CA ILE A 274 -4.18 6.31 -8.22
C ILE A 274 -4.16 5.92 -9.70
N CYS A 275 -4.57 6.80 -10.62
CA CYS A 275 -4.42 6.57 -12.05
C CYS A 275 -2.95 6.40 -12.48
N LYS A 276 -2.02 7.17 -11.89
CA LYS A 276 -0.57 7.04 -12.15
C LYS A 276 0.02 5.78 -11.53
N LEU A 277 -0.47 5.35 -10.36
CA LEU A 277 -0.06 4.10 -9.71
C LEU A 277 -0.61 2.84 -10.41
N GLY A 278 -1.79 2.98 -11.01
CA GLY A 278 -2.57 1.87 -11.55
C GLY A 278 -3.58 1.30 -10.55
N PHE A 279 -4.67 0.73 -11.07
CA PHE A 279 -5.74 0.13 -10.25
C PHE A 279 -5.52 -1.35 -9.93
N GLU A 280 -4.43 -1.94 -10.42
CA GLU A 280 -4.17 -3.38 -10.36
C GLU A 280 -2.94 -3.67 -9.48
N ASN A 281 -2.96 -4.80 -8.78
CA ASN A 281 -1.83 -5.31 -7.97
C ASN A 281 -1.30 -4.35 -6.89
N LEU A 282 -2.17 -3.48 -6.36
CA LEU A 282 -1.80 -2.59 -5.25
C LEU A 282 -1.60 -3.39 -3.96
N PRO A 283 -0.41 -3.34 -3.33
CA PRO A 283 -0.09 -4.17 -2.17
C PRO A 283 -0.78 -3.67 -0.89
N GLY A 284 -1.10 -4.61 0.00
CA GLY A 284 -1.56 -4.32 1.36
C GLY A 284 -3.00 -3.79 1.47
N LEU A 285 -3.81 -3.94 0.42
CA LEU A 285 -5.21 -3.53 0.43
C LEU A 285 -6.12 -4.64 0.96
N CYS A 286 -7.07 -4.27 1.82
CA CYS A 286 -8.15 -5.16 2.24
C CYS A 286 -9.35 -5.04 1.28
N ALA A 287 -10.33 -5.95 1.38
CA ALA A 287 -11.51 -5.90 0.54
C ALA A 287 -12.30 -4.59 0.65
N ARG A 288 -12.37 -4.00 1.86
CA ARG A 288 -12.98 -2.68 2.06
C ARG A 288 -12.25 -1.60 1.27
N ASP A 289 -10.94 -1.71 1.11
CA ASP A 289 -10.16 -0.78 0.29
C ASP A 289 -10.45 -0.98 -1.19
N PHE A 290 -10.62 -2.22 -1.65
CA PHE A 290 -11.04 -2.52 -3.02
C PHE A 290 -12.46 -2.03 -3.33
N VAL A 291 -13.38 -2.08 -2.36
CA VAL A 291 -14.73 -1.49 -2.47
C VAL A 291 -14.65 0.01 -2.72
N THR A 292 -13.82 0.74 -1.96
CA THR A 292 -13.59 2.18 -2.19
C THR A 292 -12.85 2.42 -3.51
N LEU A 293 -11.86 1.60 -3.85
CA LEU A 293 -11.10 1.72 -5.08
C LEU A 293 -11.99 1.59 -6.33
N ALA A 294 -13.04 0.77 -6.27
CA ALA A 294 -14.04 0.67 -7.34
C ALA A 294 -14.78 1.99 -7.58
N ILE A 295 -15.01 2.78 -6.52
CA ILE A 295 -15.59 4.13 -6.60
C ILE A 295 -14.57 5.09 -7.22
N ILE A 296 -13.35 5.12 -6.69
CA ILE A 296 -12.27 5.98 -7.18
C ILE A 296 -12.04 5.76 -8.68
N ARG A 297 -12.01 4.50 -9.13
CA ARG A 297 -11.82 4.14 -10.54
C ARG A 297 -12.85 4.78 -11.48
N ARG A 298 -14.05 5.06 -10.98
CA ARG A 298 -15.18 5.64 -11.72
C ARG A 298 -15.46 7.10 -11.32
N TYR A 299 -14.54 7.76 -10.63
CA TYR A 299 -14.71 9.13 -10.13
C TYR A 299 -15.15 10.11 -11.22
N LEU A 300 -14.42 10.17 -12.35
CA LEU A 300 -14.77 11.09 -13.43
C LEU A 300 -16.11 10.75 -14.09
N ASP A 301 -16.44 9.46 -14.25
CA ASP A 301 -17.74 9.03 -14.77
C ASP A 301 -18.87 9.57 -13.89
N PHE A 302 -18.72 9.48 -12.56
CA PHE A 302 -19.69 10.00 -11.60
C PHE A 302 -19.79 11.53 -11.61
N LYS A 303 -18.65 12.25 -11.67
CA LYS A 303 -18.67 13.71 -11.75
C LYS A 303 -19.27 14.23 -13.05
N VAL A 304 -19.05 13.55 -14.17
CA VAL A 304 -19.73 13.85 -15.44
C VAL A 304 -21.23 13.61 -15.31
N GLY A 305 -21.66 12.55 -14.62
CA GLY A 305 -23.05 12.31 -14.22
C GLY A 305 -23.68 13.49 -13.49
N GLU A 306 -23.00 14.00 -12.46
CA GLU A 306 -23.47 15.15 -11.69
C GLU A 306 -23.63 16.42 -12.55
N ILE A 307 -22.69 16.68 -13.47
CA ILE A 307 -22.76 17.83 -14.39
C ILE A 307 -23.98 17.71 -15.31
N TRP A 308 -24.24 16.53 -15.89
CA TRP A 308 -25.42 16.31 -16.74
C TRP A 308 -26.74 16.44 -15.97
N ASP A 309 -26.77 16.00 -14.71
CA ASP A 309 -27.90 16.20 -13.81
C ASP A 309 -28.15 17.69 -13.54
N GLU A 310 -27.09 18.47 -13.32
CA GLU A 310 -27.15 19.94 -13.15
C GLU A 310 -27.68 20.62 -14.42
N VAL A 311 -27.16 20.26 -15.60
CA VAL A 311 -27.66 20.76 -16.90
C VAL A 311 -29.15 20.45 -17.08
N CYS A 312 -29.57 19.21 -16.83
CA CYS A 312 -30.98 18.83 -16.93
C CYS A 312 -31.87 19.59 -15.94
N ALA A 313 -31.36 19.91 -14.75
CA ALA A 313 -32.09 20.67 -13.74
C ALA A 313 -32.18 22.16 -14.09
N GLU A 314 -31.12 22.74 -14.66
CA GLU A 314 -31.07 24.13 -15.13
C GLU A 314 -32.08 24.37 -16.26
N LEU A 315 -32.08 23.52 -17.30
CA LEU A 315 -33.05 23.60 -18.40
C LEU A 315 -34.49 23.58 -17.91
N LYS A 316 -34.79 22.75 -16.90
CA LYS A 316 -36.12 22.69 -16.27
C LYS A 316 -36.46 23.99 -15.53
N LYS A 317 -35.50 24.58 -14.82
CA LYS A 317 -35.71 25.84 -14.08
C LYS A 317 -35.89 27.03 -15.01
N GLU A 318 -35.16 27.08 -16.11
CA GLU A 318 -35.32 28.09 -17.16
C GLU A 318 -36.59 27.90 -17.99
N LYS A 319 -37.30 26.78 -17.79
CA LYS A 319 -38.46 26.36 -18.59
C LYS A 319 -38.10 26.20 -20.07
N PHE A 320 -36.83 25.86 -20.35
CA PHE A 320 -36.38 25.53 -21.68
C PHE A 320 -36.83 24.12 -22.02
N ARG A 321 -37.42 23.95 -23.21
CA ARG A 321 -37.84 22.65 -23.72
C ARG A 321 -36.93 22.24 -24.87
N PRO A 322 -36.06 21.23 -24.68
CA PRO A 322 -35.28 20.66 -25.77
C PRO A 322 -36.16 20.08 -26.86
N VAL A 323 -35.66 20.01 -28.09
CA VAL A 323 -36.31 19.26 -29.17
C VAL A 323 -36.30 17.76 -28.86
N THR A 324 -37.21 16.99 -29.46
CA THR A 324 -37.36 15.56 -29.17
C THR A 324 -36.04 14.76 -29.26
N PRO A 325 -35.20 14.92 -30.30
CA PRO A 325 -33.92 14.22 -30.37
C PRO A 325 -32.97 14.55 -29.20
N ASP A 326 -32.89 15.82 -28.80
CA ASP A 326 -32.03 16.26 -27.69
C ASP A 326 -32.56 15.74 -26.35
N GLN A 327 -33.88 15.69 -26.19
CA GLN A 327 -34.51 15.12 -25.00
C GLN A 327 -34.22 13.62 -24.88
N GLU A 328 -34.30 12.87 -25.97
CA GLU A 328 -33.94 11.45 -26.02
C GLU A 328 -32.44 11.25 -25.72
N ALA A 329 -31.57 12.10 -26.28
CA ALA A 329 -30.13 12.06 -26.02
C ALA A 329 -29.81 12.31 -24.53
N LEU A 330 -30.42 13.32 -23.91
CA LEU A 330 -30.26 13.60 -22.47
C LEU A 330 -30.70 12.42 -21.61
N GLN A 331 -31.82 11.78 -21.95
CA GLN A 331 -32.29 10.58 -21.24
C GLN A 331 -31.28 9.44 -21.35
N LEU A 332 -30.82 9.12 -22.57
CA LEU A 332 -29.83 8.06 -22.80
C LEU A 332 -28.51 8.32 -22.03
N ILE A 333 -28.06 9.58 -21.99
CA ILE A 333 -26.87 9.98 -21.23
C ILE A 333 -27.08 9.72 -19.74
N THR A 334 -28.20 10.19 -19.17
CA THR A 334 -28.50 9.97 -17.74
C THR A 334 -28.64 8.49 -17.38
N GLU A 335 -29.27 7.68 -18.23
CA GLU A 335 -29.40 6.24 -18.04
C GLU A 335 -28.06 5.52 -18.11
N ALA A 336 -27.20 5.89 -19.07
CA ALA A 336 -25.86 5.34 -19.19
C ALA A 336 -25.02 5.60 -17.94
N LEU A 337 -25.08 6.82 -17.39
CA LEU A 337 -24.34 7.21 -16.19
C LEU A 337 -24.88 6.52 -14.92
N GLU A 338 -26.21 6.37 -14.79
CA GLU A 338 -26.80 5.57 -13.71
C GLU A 338 -26.39 4.09 -13.80
N ASN A 339 -26.29 3.54 -15.02
CA ASN A 339 -25.86 2.16 -15.23
C ASN A 339 -24.40 1.94 -14.78
N VAL A 340 -23.52 2.94 -14.92
CA VAL A 340 -22.16 2.87 -14.33
C VAL A 340 -22.24 2.68 -12.82
N GLY A 341 -23.10 3.44 -12.13
CA GLY A 341 -23.34 3.28 -10.69
C GLY A 341 -23.81 1.86 -10.33
N LYS A 342 -24.74 1.29 -11.10
CA LYS A 342 -25.22 -0.10 -10.90
C LYS A 342 -24.10 -1.13 -11.08
N ILE A 343 -23.26 -0.97 -12.11
CA ILE A 343 -22.10 -1.85 -12.36
C ILE A 343 -21.10 -1.80 -11.20
N VAL A 344 -20.85 -0.61 -10.65
CA VAL A 344 -19.96 -0.48 -9.48
C VAL A 344 -20.56 -1.17 -8.26
N VAL A 345 -21.86 -1.02 -7.99
CA VAL A 345 -22.52 -1.71 -6.87
C VAL A 345 -22.46 -3.23 -7.03
N SER A 346 -22.65 -3.76 -8.25
CA SER A 346 -22.52 -5.21 -8.49
C SER A 346 -21.09 -5.69 -8.25
N LEU A 347 -20.09 -4.93 -8.71
CA LEU A 347 -18.68 -5.24 -8.50
C LEU A 347 -18.32 -5.22 -7.01
N GLN A 348 -18.76 -4.20 -6.28
CA GLN A 348 -18.54 -4.09 -4.83
C GLN A 348 -19.17 -5.25 -4.07
N THR A 349 -20.34 -5.72 -4.51
CA THR A 349 -21.04 -6.85 -3.88
C THR A 349 -20.31 -8.16 -4.14
N GLU A 350 -19.88 -8.41 -5.37
CA GLU A 350 -19.06 -9.57 -5.74
C GLU A 350 -17.74 -9.62 -4.94
N MET A 351 -17.06 -8.47 -4.79
CA MET A 351 -15.82 -8.38 -4.00
C MET A 351 -16.03 -8.80 -2.53
N LEU A 352 -17.11 -8.33 -1.90
CA LEU A 352 -17.42 -8.66 -0.51
C LEU A 352 -17.86 -10.12 -0.34
N GLU A 353 -18.68 -10.63 -1.25
CA GLU A 353 -19.11 -12.03 -1.24
C GLU A 353 -17.93 -12.98 -1.45
N SER A 354 -17.02 -12.65 -2.38
CA SER A 354 -15.79 -13.42 -2.60
C SER A 354 -14.91 -13.45 -1.35
N GLN A 355 -14.78 -12.32 -0.63
CA GLN A 355 -14.02 -12.29 0.62
C GLN A 355 -14.68 -13.17 1.69
N GLN A 356 -15.99 -13.03 1.90
CA GLN A 356 -16.73 -13.85 2.87
C GLN A 356 -16.61 -15.34 2.57
N PHE A 357 -16.69 -15.72 1.29
CA PHE A 357 -16.50 -17.10 0.87
C PHE A 357 -15.08 -17.62 1.16
N GLN A 358 -14.05 -16.80 0.94
CA GLN A 358 -12.67 -17.17 1.29
C GLN A 358 -12.48 -17.33 2.80
N GLU A 359 -13.02 -16.41 3.59
CA GLU A 359 -12.98 -16.48 5.06
C GLU A 359 -13.65 -17.75 5.59
N LEU A 360 -14.83 -18.10 5.04
CA LEU A 360 -15.52 -19.35 5.39
C LEU A 360 -14.70 -20.60 5.02
N GLN A 361 -14.07 -20.62 3.83
CA GLN A 361 -13.20 -21.73 3.44
C GLN A 361 -11.96 -21.87 4.33
N GLU A 362 -11.37 -20.75 4.76
CA GLU A 362 -10.24 -20.74 5.68
C GLU A 362 -10.65 -21.23 7.07
N GLU A 363 -11.82 -20.81 7.54
CA GLU A 363 -12.42 -21.29 8.78
C GLU A 363 -12.68 -22.81 8.73
N GLU A 364 -13.29 -23.31 7.66
CA GLU A 364 -13.48 -24.76 7.45
C GLU A 364 -12.17 -25.55 7.45
N LYS A 365 -11.14 -25.03 6.76
CA LYS A 365 -9.79 -25.62 6.78
C LYS A 365 -9.20 -25.62 8.18
N CYS A 366 -9.43 -24.57 8.97
CA CYS A 366 -8.98 -24.47 10.35
C CYS A 366 -9.67 -25.52 11.23
N TYR A 367 -11.00 -25.63 11.17
CA TYR A 367 -11.73 -26.68 11.88
C TYR A 367 -11.32 -28.09 11.45
N GLY A 368 -11.10 -28.31 10.15
CA GLY A 368 -10.57 -29.56 9.62
C GLY A 368 -9.21 -29.92 10.24
N LYS A 369 -8.30 -28.95 10.39
CA LYS A 369 -7.02 -29.13 11.09
C LYS A 369 -7.25 -29.50 12.56
N ILE A 370 -8.11 -28.79 13.28
CA ILE A 370 -8.42 -29.09 14.71
C ILE A 370 -8.97 -30.51 14.85
N HIS A 371 -9.93 -30.89 14.01
CA HIS A 371 -10.50 -32.25 14.02
C HIS A 371 -9.45 -33.32 13.71
N SER A 372 -8.55 -33.07 12.74
CA SER A 372 -7.46 -33.99 12.44
C SER A 372 -6.48 -34.15 13.60
N LEU A 373 -6.17 -33.07 14.32
CA LEU A 373 -5.32 -33.08 15.52
C LEU A 373 -5.96 -33.89 16.64
N HIS A 374 -7.27 -33.74 16.86
CA HIS A 374 -8.02 -34.56 17.82
C HIS A 374 -7.96 -36.05 17.45
N LYS A 375 -8.20 -36.39 16.19
CA LYS A 375 -8.13 -37.78 15.71
C LYS A 375 -6.72 -38.37 15.86
N GLN A 376 -5.68 -37.59 15.56
CA GLN A 376 -4.29 -38.01 15.78
C GLN A 376 -4.02 -38.26 17.26
N LYS A 377 -4.46 -37.38 18.16
CA LYS A 377 -4.34 -37.55 19.61
C LYS A 377 -5.03 -38.82 20.11
N GLU A 378 -6.23 -39.12 19.60
CA GLU A 378 -6.93 -40.38 19.92
C GLU A 378 -6.17 -41.62 19.44
N ILE A 379 -5.62 -41.58 18.22
CA ILE A 379 -4.83 -42.70 17.69
C ILE A 379 -3.57 -42.90 18.54
N VAL A 380 -2.89 -41.82 18.92
CA VAL A 380 -1.73 -41.87 19.81
C VAL A 380 -2.13 -42.48 21.16
N ASN A 381 -3.23 -42.03 21.76
CA ASN A 381 -3.74 -42.60 23.02
C ASN A 381 -4.05 -44.10 22.91
N LYS A 382 -4.77 -44.53 21.86
CA LYS A 382 -5.05 -45.95 21.61
C LYS A 382 -3.78 -46.76 21.36
N SER A 383 -2.80 -46.20 20.66
CA SER A 383 -1.51 -46.86 20.42
C SER A 383 -0.72 -47.02 21.72
N TRP A 384 -0.80 -46.03 22.62
CA TRP A 384 -0.20 -46.05 23.95
C TRP A 384 -0.88 -47.08 24.85
N GLU A 385 -2.22 -47.13 24.88
CA GLU A 385 -2.97 -48.16 25.59
C GLU A 385 -2.63 -49.57 25.10
N ASN A 386 -2.54 -49.77 23.78
CA ASN A 386 -2.14 -51.05 23.19
C ASN A 386 -0.69 -51.41 23.55
N PHE A 387 0.22 -50.43 23.57
CA PHE A 387 1.59 -50.64 24.00
C PHE A 387 1.63 -51.09 25.47
N LEU A 388 0.98 -50.35 26.37
CA LEU A 388 0.86 -50.71 27.78
C LEU A 388 0.22 -52.09 28.00
N ALA A 389 -0.81 -52.44 27.23
CA ALA A 389 -1.43 -53.76 27.31
C ALA A 389 -0.47 -54.89 26.89
N ARG A 390 0.37 -54.65 25.87
CA ARG A 390 1.38 -55.62 25.39
C ARG A 390 2.60 -55.74 26.29
N THR A 391 2.94 -54.73 27.09
CA THR A 391 4.14 -54.76 27.94
C THR A 391 3.84 -55.07 29.40
N SER A 392 2.67 -54.69 29.89
CA SER A 392 2.39 -54.60 31.34
C SER A 392 1.10 -55.28 31.79
N ASN A 393 0.15 -55.57 30.89
CA ASN A 393 -1.11 -56.24 31.28
C ASN A 393 -1.01 -57.77 31.14
N TYR A 394 -0.85 -58.46 32.27
CA TYR A 394 -0.67 -59.92 32.32
C TYR A 394 -1.86 -60.71 31.75
N GLU A 395 -3.10 -60.26 32.00
CA GLU A 395 -4.30 -60.94 31.50
C GLU A 395 -4.42 -60.83 29.97
N ALA A 396 -4.15 -59.63 29.44
CA ALA A 396 -4.13 -59.39 28.00
C ALA A 396 -3.05 -60.23 27.30
N LEU A 397 -1.86 -60.32 27.88
CA LEU A 397 -0.76 -61.16 27.40
C LEU A 397 -1.13 -62.65 27.39
N LYS A 398 -1.77 -63.15 28.44
CA LYS A 398 -2.23 -64.54 28.52
C LYS A 398 -3.29 -64.85 27.46
N LYS A 399 -4.22 -63.92 27.22
CA LYS A 399 -5.23 -64.04 26.16
C LYS A 399 -4.60 -64.03 24.75
N ALA A 400 -3.64 -63.14 24.51
CA ALA A 400 -2.90 -63.07 23.25
C ALA A 400 -2.08 -64.35 23.00
N LYS A 401 -1.43 -64.91 24.02
CA LYS A 401 -0.73 -66.20 23.94
C LYS A 401 -1.68 -67.32 23.51
N ARG A 402 -2.85 -67.44 24.15
CA ARG A 402 -3.87 -68.44 23.80
C ARG A 402 -4.37 -68.28 22.36
N LEU A 403 -4.60 -67.05 21.90
CA LEU A 403 -5.01 -66.78 20.52
C LEU A 403 -3.92 -67.19 19.51
N ARG A 404 -2.65 -66.92 19.84
CA ARG A 404 -1.51 -67.34 19.03
C ARG A 404 -1.42 -68.87 18.96
N GLU A 405 -1.55 -69.55 20.09
CA GLU A 405 -1.58 -71.03 20.15
C GLU A 405 -2.74 -71.59 19.31
N LYS A 406 -3.94 -71.01 19.40
CA LYS A 406 -5.09 -71.41 18.58
C LYS A 406 -4.86 -71.19 17.08
N SER A 407 -4.22 -70.09 16.69
CA SER A 407 -3.86 -69.82 15.30
C SER A 407 -2.83 -70.82 14.77
N ILE A 408 -1.82 -71.16 15.59
CA ILE A 408 -0.83 -72.19 15.28
C ILE A 408 -1.50 -73.55 15.12
N GLU A 409 -2.43 -73.91 16.00
CA GLU A 409 -3.15 -75.18 15.90
C GLU A 409 -4.02 -75.24 14.63
N ASN A 410 -4.66 -74.13 14.28
CA ASN A 410 -5.47 -74.02 13.06
C ASN A 410 -4.62 -74.08 11.77
N SER A 411 -3.37 -73.62 11.80
CA SER A 411 -2.46 -73.69 10.65
C SER A 411 -1.79 -75.06 10.49
N ARG A 412 -1.93 -75.98 11.46
CA ARG A 412 -1.41 -77.34 11.34
C ARG A 412 -2.22 -78.15 10.32
N PRO A 413 -1.56 -78.90 9.42
CA PRO A 413 -2.25 -79.76 8.47
C PRO A 413 -2.99 -80.89 9.19
N LYS A 414 -4.26 -81.08 8.84
CA LYS A 414 -5.16 -82.06 9.49
C LYS A 414 -4.97 -83.51 9.01
N ILE A 415 -4.28 -83.71 7.89
CA ILE A 415 -4.09 -85.02 7.25
C ILE A 415 -2.59 -85.35 7.25
N LYS A 416 -2.23 -86.46 7.92
CA LYS A 416 -0.86 -86.99 7.95
C LYS A 416 -0.75 -88.05 6.84
N HIS A 417 -0.02 -87.75 5.77
CA HIS A 417 0.32 -88.76 4.78
C HIS A 417 1.37 -89.72 5.34
N TYR A 418 1.12 -91.04 5.24
CA TYR A 418 1.95 -92.10 5.84
C TYR A 418 3.38 -92.23 5.26
N SER A 419 3.76 -91.41 4.28
CA SER A 419 5.09 -91.40 3.66
C SER A 419 5.87 -90.08 3.79
N ALA A 420 5.40 -89.12 4.58
CA ALA A 420 6.07 -87.82 4.77
C ALA A 420 6.65 -87.68 6.19
N THR A 421 7.95 -87.36 6.28
CA THR A 421 8.63 -87.07 7.55
C THR A 421 8.28 -85.64 8.00
N PHE A 422 7.50 -85.50 9.07
CA PHE A 422 7.15 -84.20 9.63
C PHE A 422 8.12 -83.82 10.77
N HIS A 423 8.79 -82.67 10.66
CA HIS A 423 9.57 -82.12 11.77
C HIS A 423 8.63 -81.41 12.77
N PRO A 424 8.70 -81.70 14.08
CA PRO A 424 7.98 -80.95 15.08
C PRO A 424 8.53 -79.52 15.15
N THR A 425 7.71 -78.54 14.80
CA THR A 425 8.05 -77.10 14.90
C THR A 425 7.73 -76.51 16.28
N ASP A 426 7.28 -77.34 17.22
CA ASP A 426 6.85 -76.94 18.55
C ASP A 426 7.79 -77.53 19.61
N ILE A 427 8.46 -76.67 20.36
CA ILE A 427 9.35 -77.07 21.46
C ILE A 427 8.56 -76.92 22.76
N LYS A 428 8.06 -78.05 23.28
CA LYS A 428 7.30 -78.08 24.54
C LYS A 428 8.16 -77.56 25.69
N GLY A 429 7.65 -76.58 26.43
CA GLY A 429 8.33 -75.97 27.59
C GLY A 429 9.29 -74.82 27.26
N LEU A 430 9.35 -74.37 26.00
CA LEU A 430 10.16 -73.22 25.61
C LEU A 430 9.53 -71.90 26.09
N ASN A 431 9.90 -71.46 27.29
CA ASN A 431 9.53 -70.15 27.85
C ASN A 431 10.54 -69.05 27.47
N THR A 432 11.09 -69.09 26.26
CA THR A 432 11.99 -68.03 25.80
C THR A 432 11.14 -66.87 25.29
N THR A 433 11.13 -65.76 26.03
CA THR A 433 10.82 -64.46 25.44
C THR A 433 11.91 -64.16 24.42
N VAL A 434 11.62 -64.34 23.13
CA VAL A 434 12.54 -63.89 22.07
C VAL A 434 12.61 -62.37 22.18
N ALA A 435 13.66 -61.86 22.83
CA ALA A 435 14.12 -60.51 22.58
C ALA A 435 14.51 -60.47 21.10
N SER A 436 13.94 -59.56 20.32
CA SER A 436 14.27 -59.39 18.90
C SER A 436 15.76 -59.03 18.76
N GLY A 437 16.60 -60.05 18.63
CA GLY A 437 18.04 -59.93 18.41
C GLY A 437 18.43 -60.77 17.20
N ARG A 438 18.96 -60.08 16.18
CA ARG A 438 19.39 -60.54 14.85
C ARG A 438 18.28 -60.96 13.88
N LEU A 439 18.09 -60.10 12.86
CA LEU A 439 17.34 -60.39 11.65
C LEU A 439 18.08 -61.52 10.89
N VAL A 440 17.45 -62.67 10.73
CA VAL A 440 17.94 -63.73 9.84
C VAL A 440 17.00 -63.79 8.64
N THR A 441 17.53 -63.43 7.47
CA THR A 441 16.84 -63.61 6.20
C THR A 441 16.87 -65.08 5.83
N VAL A 442 15.70 -65.72 5.83
CA VAL A 442 15.53 -67.08 5.31
C VAL A 442 15.13 -66.96 3.85
N GLU A 443 15.98 -67.42 2.93
CA GLU A 443 15.61 -67.56 1.53
C GLU A 443 14.68 -68.79 1.40
N SER A 444 13.38 -68.57 1.25
CA SER A 444 12.45 -69.65 0.94
C SER A 444 12.43 -69.95 -0.56
N THR A 445 12.51 -71.24 -0.90
CA THR A 445 12.27 -71.95 -2.18
C THR A 445 12.75 -71.26 -3.47
N PRO A 446 13.72 -71.85 -4.22
CA PRO A 446 14.24 -71.28 -5.47
C PRO A 446 13.17 -70.92 -6.50
N SER A 447 13.32 -69.74 -7.10
CA SER A 447 12.42 -69.11 -8.09
C SER A 447 12.08 -70.00 -9.29
N GLU A 448 12.93 -70.98 -9.57
CA GLU A 448 12.84 -71.92 -10.70
C GLU A 448 11.67 -72.92 -10.56
N LEU A 449 11.18 -73.16 -9.33
CA LEU A 449 10.15 -74.16 -9.05
C LEU A 449 8.72 -73.60 -8.97
N ILE A 450 8.53 -72.28 -8.91
CA ILE A 450 7.19 -71.65 -8.73
C ILE A 450 6.81 -70.75 -9.93
N GLY A 451 7.70 -70.59 -10.93
CA GLY A 451 7.39 -69.73 -12.09
C GLY A 451 7.30 -68.25 -11.74
N GLY A 452 8.03 -67.82 -10.70
CA GLY A 452 8.06 -66.43 -10.23
C GLY A 452 6.83 -65.99 -9.43
N PRO A 453 6.94 -64.90 -8.65
CA PRO A 453 5.83 -64.41 -7.85
C PRO A 453 4.81 -63.68 -8.74
N LEU A 454 3.65 -64.30 -8.98
CA LEU A 454 2.41 -63.66 -9.43
C LEU A 454 2.56 -62.78 -10.68
N ALA A 455 2.90 -63.41 -11.81
CA ALA A 455 2.97 -62.75 -13.11
C ALA A 455 1.60 -62.25 -13.64
N ASP A 456 0.46 -62.67 -13.06
CA ASP A 456 -0.88 -62.30 -13.56
C ASP A 456 -1.91 -62.00 -12.45
N THR A 457 -1.64 -61.03 -11.55
CA THR A 457 -2.72 -60.43 -10.72
C THR A 457 -2.50 -58.93 -10.42
N ASP A 458 -3.58 -58.14 -10.47
CA ASP A 458 -3.66 -56.67 -10.29
C ASP A 458 -3.29 -56.12 -8.88
N LEU A 459 -2.63 -56.92 -8.04
CA LEU A 459 -2.29 -56.58 -6.65
C LEU A 459 -0.81 -56.24 -6.45
N ALA A 460 -0.17 -55.65 -7.46
CA ALA A 460 1.18 -55.09 -7.35
C ALA A 460 1.17 -53.76 -6.58
N LEU A 461 0.94 -53.81 -5.26
CA LEU A 461 1.24 -52.67 -4.39
C LEU A 461 2.76 -52.48 -4.33
N LYS A 462 3.22 -51.48 -5.08
CA LYS A 462 4.54 -50.84 -5.02
C LYS A 462 5.02 -50.75 -3.57
N LYS A 463 6.11 -51.44 -3.27
CA LYS A 463 6.91 -51.21 -2.06
C LYS A 463 7.32 -49.73 -2.02
N LEU A 464 6.74 -48.95 -1.12
CA LEU A 464 7.28 -47.65 -0.74
C LEU A 464 8.46 -47.87 0.22
N PRO A 465 9.64 -47.28 -0.04
CA PRO A 465 10.77 -47.37 0.88
C PRO A 465 10.50 -46.48 2.09
N ILE A 466 10.47 -47.08 3.27
CA ILE A 466 10.52 -46.37 4.55
C ILE A 466 11.93 -45.77 4.67
N ARG A 467 12.07 -44.46 4.46
CA ARG A 467 13.25 -43.68 4.85
C ARG A 467 12.82 -42.59 5.83
N GLY A 468 13.24 -42.74 7.08
CA GLY A 468 13.30 -41.64 8.03
C GLY A 468 14.51 -40.74 7.75
N GLY A 469 14.36 -39.45 8.05
CA GLY A 469 15.47 -38.56 8.41
C GLY A 469 16.21 -37.80 7.29
N ALA A 470 16.01 -36.48 7.32
CA ALA A 470 16.93 -35.37 6.99
C ALA A 470 17.37 -35.08 5.53
N LEU A 471 16.94 -33.89 5.08
CA LEU A 471 17.61 -32.87 4.26
C LEU A 471 18.44 -33.31 3.03
N LYS A 472 17.90 -33.05 1.84
CA LYS A 472 18.70 -32.59 0.68
C LYS A 472 17.99 -31.46 -0.07
N LYS A 473 18.81 -30.46 -0.43
CA LYS A 473 18.53 -29.22 -1.15
C LYS A 473 17.74 -29.47 -2.45
N PHE A 474 16.78 -28.59 -2.74
CA PHE A 474 16.23 -28.43 -4.09
C PHE A 474 17.13 -27.47 -4.89
N GLU A 475 17.70 -27.97 -5.97
CA GLU A 475 18.21 -27.18 -7.09
C GLU A 475 17.17 -27.20 -8.22
N GLY A 476 16.85 -26.01 -8.74
CA GLY A 476 16.54 -25.70 -10.14
C GLY A 476 15.44 -26.51 -10.85
N VAL A 477 14.21 -26.01 -10.84
CA VAL A 477 13.23 -26.36 -11.88
C VAL A 477 13.34 -25.37 -13.04
N LYS A 478 13.64 -25.93 -14.21
CA LYS A 478 13.61 -25.27 -15.52
C LYS A 478 12.20 -24.80 -15.87
N VAL A 479 12.15 -23.57 -16.34
CA VAL A 479 11.08 -22.95 -17.14
C VAL A 479 10.80 -23.81 -18.39
N ILE A 480 9.54 -24.15 -18.62
CA ILE A 480 9.02 -24.50 -19.95
C ILE A 480 7.73 -23.71 -20.15
N ASP A 481 7.82 -22.80 -21.12
CA ASP A 481 6.76 -21.97 -21.64
C ASP A 481 5.83 -22.71 -22.62
N SER A 482 4.71 -22.04 -22.91
CA SER A 482 3.84 -22.15 -24.07
C SER A 482 2.59 -23.03 -23.98
N PHE A 483 1.46 -22.38 -23.67
CA PHE A 483 0.16 -22.72 -24.25
C PHE A 483 -0.34 -21.59 -25.16
N LYS A 484 -0.88 -22.03 -26.29
CA LYS A 484 -1.13 -21.31 -27.53
C LYS A 484 -2.29 -20.32 -27.44
N LYS A 485 -2.09 -19.11 -27.98
CA LYS A 485 -3.16 -18.20 -28.42
C LYS A 485 -3.72 -18.70 -29.76
N SER A 486 -5.01 -18.98 -29.80
CA SER A 486 -5.78 -19.16 -31.04
C SER A 486 -6.18 -17.79 -31.59
N SER A 487 -5.55 -17.39 -32.70
CA SER A 487 -5.96 -16.26 -33.53
C SER A 487 -6.96 -16.75 -34.59
N VAL A 488 -8.18 -16.23 -34.54
CA VAL A 488 -9.15 -16.31 -35.64
C VAL A 488 -8.86 -15.17 -36.60
N THR A 489 -8.57 -15.50 -37.86
CA THR A 489 -8.48 -14.55 -38.97
C THR A 489 -9.77 -14.60 -39.76
N VAL A 490 -10.42 -13.45 -39.90
CA VAL A 490 -11.51 -13.21 -40.85
C VAL A 490 -10.88 -12.94 -42.21
N LYS A 491 -11.36 -13.62 -43.25
CA LYS A 491 -11.16 -13.27 -44.65
C LYS A 491 -12.22 -12.27 -45.09
#